data_AF-G9WMH5-F1
#
_entry.id   AF-G9WMH5-F1
#
_cell.length_a   1.000
_cell.length_b   1.000
_cell.length_c   1.000
_cell.angle_alpha   90.00
_cell.angle_beta   90.00
_cell.angle_gamma   90.00
#
_symmetry.space_group_name_H-M   'P 1'
#
loop_
_entity.id
_entity.type
_entity.pdbx_description
1 polymer ?
#
loop_
_entity_poly.entity_id
_entity_poly.type
_entity_poly.pdbx_seq_one_letter_code
_entity_poly.pdbx_strand_id
1 'polypeptide(L)' 'MDYKVMRDRIEDMVNDNHRDFVKAIISIEKGINDESALDRLYDAYMDNDSLNLLNEEFDYMIKELRE' A
#
# COMPACT_ATOMS: atom_id res chain seq x y z
N MET A 1 14.62 15.98 7.96
CA MET A 1 13.46 15.87 8.86
C MET A 1 13.83 14.91 9.97
N ASP A 2 13.53 15.24 11.23
CA ASP A 2 13.77 14.32 12.34
C ASP A 2 12.85 13.09 12.22
N TYR A 3 13.30 11.93 12.70
CA TYR A 3 12.53 10.69 12.64
C TYR A 3 11.13 10.84 13.26
N LYS A 4 11.01 11.51 14.41
CA LYS A 4 9.71 11.67 15.09
C LYS A 4 8.76 12.50 14.24
N VAL A 5 9.26 13.60 13.69
CA VAL A 5 8.48 14.47 12.80
C VAL A 5 8.05 13.73 11.53
N MET A 6 8.89 12.83 11.00
CA MET A 6 8.52 12.00 9.85
C MET A 6 7.44 10.98 10.22
N ARG A 7 7.59 10.30 11.35
CA ARG A 7 6.63 9.30 11.84
C ARG A 7 5.28 9.95 12.12
N ASP A 8 5.25 11.08 12.83
CA ASP A 8 4.01 11.76 13.19
C ASP A 8 3.24 12.18 11.91
N ARG A 9 3.94 12.64 10.86
CA ARG A 9 3.33 12.92 9.55
C ARG A 9 2.78 11.67 8.86
N ILE A 10 3.49 10.54 8.95
CA ILE A 10 3.03 9.28 8.38
C ILE A 10 1.82 8.76 9.15
N GLU A 11 1.81 8.88 10.49
CA GLU A 11 0.67 8.54 11.34
C GLU A 11 -0.58 9.35 10.95
N ASP A 12 -0.44 10.66 10.72
CA ASP A 12 -1.55 11.50 10.23
C ASP A 12 -2.07 10.98 8.87
N MET A 13 -1.18 10.64 7.94
CA MET A 13 -1.56 10.11 6.62
C MET A 13 -2.23 8.73 6.69
N VAL A 14 -1.74 7.86 7.56
CA VAL A 14 -2.30 6.52 7.80
C VAL A 14 -3.71 6.62 8.39
N ASN A 15 -3.95 7.57 9.30
CA ASN A 15 -5.24 7.72 9.95
C ASN A 15 -6.28 8.43 9.08
N ASP A 16 -5.88 9.50 8.38
CA ASP A 16 -6.82 10.33 7.60
C ASP A 16 -7.06 9.78 6.19
N ASN A 17 -6.04 9.17 5.58
CA ASN A 17 -6.11 8.65 4.21
C ASN A 17 -5.31 7.35 4.05
N HIS A 18 -5.68 6.35 4.85
CA HIS A 18 -5.06 5.02 4.82
C HIS A 18 -4.99 4.45 3.40
N ARG A 19 -6.08 4.55 2.63
CA ARG A 19 -6.18 3.97 1.30
C ARG A 19 -5.14 4.54 0.34
N ASP A 20 -5.07 5.86 0.23
CA ASP A 20 -4.10 6.48 -0.68
C ASP A 20 -2.67 6.36 -0.16
N PHE A 21 -2.46 6.34 1.17
CA PHE A 21 -1.16 6.03 1.75
C PHE A 21 -0.66 4.66 1.29
N VAL A 22 -1.47 3.61 1.46
CA VAL A 22 -1.10 2.25 1.06
C VAL A 22 -0.90 2.15 -0.46
N LYS A 23 -1.81 2.72 -1.26
CA LYS A 23 -1.67 2.78 -2.73
C LYS A 23 -0.35 3.44 -3.14
N ALA A 24 0.04 4.55 -2.51
CA ALA A 24 1.28 5.25 -2.81
C ALA A 24 2.53 4.42 -2.47
N ILE A 25 2.53 3.71 -1.33
CA ILE A 25 3.64 2.81 -0.97
C ILE A 25 3.79 1.68 -2.00
N ILE A 26 2.69 1.01 -2.37
CA ILE A 26 2.71 -0.05 -3.39
C ILE A 26 3.18 0.49 -4.74
N SER A 27 2.69 1.67 -5.14
CA SER A 27 3.08 2.34 -6.38
C SER A 27 4.60 2.58 -6.45
N ILE A 28 5.19 3.10 -5.38
CA ILE A 28 6.63 3.38 -5.29
C ILE A 28 7.45 2.09 -5.31
N GLU A 29 7.11 1.13 -4.46
CA GLU A 29 7.88 -0.12 -4.29
C GLU A 29 7.81 -1.02 -5.53
N LYS A 30 6.65 -1.08 -6.19
CA LYS A 30 6.39 -2.02 -7.30
C LYS A 30 6.43 -1.34 -8.68
N GLY A 31 6.55 -0.02 -8.72
CA GLY A 31 6.56 0.76 -9.97
C GLY A 31 5.22 0.76 -10.71
N ILE A 32 4.10 0.64 -9.99
CA ILE A 32 2.74 0.60 -10.55
C ILE A 32 2.14 1.99 -10.48
N ASN A 33 1.72 2.54 -11.63
CA ASN A 33 1.05 3.84 -11.70
C ASN A 33 -0.44 3.73 -12.08
N ASP A 34 -0.92 2.52 -12.36
CA ASP A 34 -2.32 2.28 -12.68
C ASP A 34 -3.15 2.30 -11.39
N GLU A 35 -3.96 3.34 -11.24
CA GLU A 35 -4.78 3.55 -10.06
C GLU A 35 -5.82 2.43 -9.85
N SER A 36 -6.39 1.88 -10.94
CA SER A 36 -7.36 0.79 -10.84
C SER A 36 -6.71 -0.50 -10.35
N ALA A 37 -5.46 -0.76 -10.75
CA ALA A 37 -4.68 -1.88 -10.22
C ALA A 37 -4.36 -1.66 -8.73
N LEU A 38 -3.98 -0.44 -8.34
CA LEU A 38 -3.70 -0.10 -6.94
C LEU A 38 -4.94 -0.21 -6.05
N ASP A 39 -6.12 0.17 -6.55
CA ASP A 39 -7.38 0.00 -5.84
C ASP A 39 -7.68 -1.48 -5.55
N ARG A 40 -7.52 -2.36 -6.56
CA ARG A 40 -7.71 -3.80 -6.39
C ARG A 40 -6.71 -4.42 -5.41
N LEU A 41 -5.46 -3.96 -5.45
CA LEU A 41 -4.42 -4.41 -4.51
C LEU A 41 -4.74 -3.97 -3.07
N TYR A 42 -5.25 -2.75 -2.89
CA TYR A 42 -5.69 -2.27 -1.59
C TYR A 42 -6.87 -3.07 -1.05
N ASP A 43 -7.88 -3.33 -1.88
CA ASP A 43 -9.08 -4.06 -1.44
C ASP A 43 -8.70 -5.49 -1.00
N ALA A 44 -7.86 -6.18 -1.78
CA ALA A 44 -7.37 -7.50 -1.41
C ALA A 44 -6.39 -7.49 -0.21
N TYR A 45 -5.67 -6.38 0.03
CA TYR A 45 -4.90 -6.18 1.25
C TYR A 45 -5.81 -6.06 2.48
N MET A 46 -6.90 -5.29 2.39
CA MET A 46 -7.85 -5.09 3.48
C MET A 46 -8.69 -6.32 3.80
N ASP A 47 -8.96 -7.16 2.80
CA ASP A 47 -9.71 -8.41 2.98
C ASP A 47 -8.88 -9.53 3.65
N ASN A 48 -7.55 -9.35 3.76
CA ASN A 48 -6.65 -10.34 4.35
C ASN A 48 -6.00 -9.80 5.64
N ASP A 49 -6.60 -10.13 6.78
CA ASP A 49 -6.15 -9.75 8.13
C ASP A 49 -4.70 -10.14 8.48
N SER A 50 -4.06 -11.01 7.67
CA SER A 50 -2.69 -11.50 7.90
C SER A 50 -1.62 -10.72 7.13
N LEU A 51 -1.99 -9.74 6.31
CA LEU A 51 -1.04 -8.98 5.49
C LEU A 51 -0.50 -7.77 6.25
N ASN A 52 0.83 -7.71 6.36
CA ASN A 52 1.54 -6.48 6.71
C ASN A 52 1.94 -5.74 5.43
N LEU A 53 2.03 -4.41 5.52
CA LEU A 53 2.34 -3.52 4.38
C LEU A 53 3.65 -3.83 3.65
N LEU A 54 4.63 -4.42 4.35
CA LEU A 54 5.97 -4.74 3.83
C LEU A 54 6.12 -6.23 3.50
N ASN A 55 5.09 -6.87 2.95
CA ASN A 55 5.10 -8.30 2.67
C ASN A 55 5.32 -8.60 1.18
N GLU A 56 6.04 -9.69 0.88
CA GLU A 56 6.22 -10.29 -0.45
C GLU A 56 4.90 -10.74 -1.10
N GLU A 57 3.82 -10.89 -0.32
CA GLU A 57 2.47 -11.23 -0.81
C GLU A 57 1.97 -10.27 -1.90
N PHE A 58 2.38 -8.99 -1.90
CA PHE A 58 2.03 -8.07 -2.99
C PHE A 58 2.57 -8.54 -4.35
N ASP A 59 3.72 -9.23 -4.40
CA ASP A 59 4.25 -9.77 -5.65
C ASP A 59 3.41 -10.91 -6.20
N TYR A 60 2.73 -11.67 -5.33
CA TYR A 60 1.81 -12.72 -5.74
C TYR A 60 0.51 -12.10 -6.30
N MET A 61 -0.07 -11.13 -5.60
CA MET A 61 -1.28 -10.43 -6.05
C MET A 61 -1.08 -9.71 -7.41
N ILE A 62 0.11 -9.11 -7.63
CA ILE A 62 0.44 -8.49 -8.91
C ILE A 62 0.51 -9.51 -10.04
N LYS A 63 0.94 -10.76 -9.78
CA LYS A 63 0.92 -11.83 -10.79
C LYS A 63 -0.51 -12.21 -11.15
N GLU A 64 -1.39 -12.38 -10.17
CA GLU A 64 -2.80 -12.71 -10.41
C GLU A 64 -3.52 -11.61 -11.21
N LEU A 65 -3.15 -10.35 -11.05
CA LEU A 65 -3.71 -9.26 -11.87
C LEU A 65 -3.28 -9.28 -13.34
N ARG A 66 -2.19 -9.98 -13.66
CA ARG A 66 -1.62 -10.07 -15.02
C ARG A 66 -2.09 -11.31 -15.79
N GLU A 67 -2.77 -12.24 -15.12
CA GLU A 67 -3.44 -13.40 -15.71
C GLU A 67 -4.88 -13.06 -16.11
#